data_AF-A0A0H5QFJ7-F1
#
_entry.id   AF-A0A0H5QFJ7-F1
#
_cell.length_a   1.000
_cell.length_b   1.000
_cell.length_c   1.000
_cell.angle_alpha   90.00
_cell.angle_beta   90.00
_cell.angle_gamma   90.00
#
_symmetry.space_group_name_H-M   'P 1'
#
loop_
_entity.id
_entity.type
_entity.pdbx_description
1 polymer ?
#
loop_
_entity_poly.entity_id
_entity_poly.type
_entity_poly.pdbx_seq_one_letter_code
_entity_poly.pdbx_strand_id
1 'polypeptide(L)'
;MYDHGAQVKLTKDTDTDFTYWDVEEVKDETPSSPTEKALVTNPATTAIEPQHTSVSLNELERDTIIRTLEACNGRRKATAERLGISERTLYRKIKEYGLE
;
A
#
# COMPACT_ATOMS: atom_id res chain seq x y z
N MET A 1 42.57 3.03 -21.97
CA MET A 1 42.12 4.39 -22.32
C MET A 1 40.61 4.34 -22.45
N TYR A 2 39.87 4.85 -21.47
CA TYR A 2 38.40 4.92 -21.57
C TYR A 2 38.02 6.31 -22.04
N ASP A 3 37.45 6.37 -23.23
CA ASP A 3 36.92 7.57 -23.86
C ASP A 3 35.71 8.07 -23.04
N HIS A 4 35.85 9.26 -22.43
CA HIS A 4 34.78 9.92 -21.67
C HIS A 4 34.14 11.05 -22.50
N GLY A 5 33.88 10.80 -23.79
CA GLY A 5 33.25 11.74 -24.69
C GLY A 5 31.73 11.53 -24.85
N ALA A 6 30.94 11.85 -23.83
CA ALA A 6 29.50 12.06 -24.03
C ALA A 6 28.95 13.10 -23.03
N GLN A 7 28.99 14.37 -23.42
CA GLN A 7 28.28 15.45 -22.74
C GLN A 7 26.80 15.37 -23.14
N VAL A 8 25.94 14.89 -22.25
CA VAL A 8 24.48 14.93 -22.44
C VAL A 8 23.98 16.36 -22.17
N LYS A 9 23.62 17.09 -23.23
CA LYS A 9 22.98 18.41 -23.11
C LYS A 9 21.52 18.20 -22.70
N LEU A 10 21.24 18.40 -21.42
CA LEU A 10 19.89 18.40 -20.87
C LEU A 10 19.28 19.79 -21.12
N THR A 11 18.57 19.97 -22.23
CA THR A 11 17.70 21.15 -22.41
C THR A 11 16.43 20.92 -21.59
N LYS A 12 16.26 21.75 -20.56
CA LYS A 12 15.01 21.84 -19.80
C LYS A 12 14.05 22.71 -20.58
N ASP A 13 13.26 22.11 -21.45
CA ASP A 13 12.04 22.75 -21.92
C ASP A 13 10.96 22.49 -20.86
N THR A 14 10.87 23.43 -19.92
CA THR A 14 9.79 23.55 -18.95
C THR A 14 8.60 24.22 -19.63
N ASP A 15 7.63 23.44 -20.08
CA ASP A 15 6.29 23.98 -20.32
C ASP A 15 5.27 22.86 -20.17
N THR A 16 4.97 22.52 -18.91
CA THR A 16 3.64 22.04 -18.51
C THR A 16 3.48 22.37 -17.04
N ASP A 17 2.95 23.56 -16.86
CA ASP A 17 2.24 24.05 -15.69
C ASP A 17 1.18 23.05 -15.23
N PHE A 18 1.42 22.37 -14.11
CA PHE A 18 0.38 21.70 -13.32
C PHE A 18 0.86 21.62 -11.87
N THR A 19 0.63 22.68 -11.11
CA THR A 19 0.72 22.64 -9.65
C THR A 19 -0.40 21.73 -9.13
N TYR A 20 -0.08 20.47 -8.84
CA TYR A 20 -0.96 19.47 -8.22
C TYR A 20 -1.42 19.82 -6.78
N TRP A 21 -1.34 21.09 -6.39
CA TRP A 21 -1.86 21.65 -5.15
C TRP A 21 -2.82 22.83 -5.35
N ASP A 22 -3.13 23.21 -6.60
CA ASP A 22 -4.20 24.16 -6.95
C ASP A 22 -5.49 23.43 -7.37
N VAL A 23 -5.89 22.40 -6.61
CA VAL A 23 -7.28 21.94 -6.66
C VAL A 23 -8.03 22.80 -5.66
N GLU A 24 -8.95 23.61 -6.19
CA GLU A 24 -9.83 24.52 -5.47
C GLU A 24 -10.33 23.93 -4.14
N GLU A 25 -10.18 24.72 -3.09
CA GLU A 25 -10.74 24.50 -1.77
C GLU A 25 -12.25 24.25 -1.90
N VAL A 26 -12.66 22.98 -1.79
CA VAL A 26 -14.07 22.59 -1.76
C VAL A 26 -14.69 23.28 -0.54
N LYS A 27 -15.54 24.26 -0.81
CA LYS A 27 -16.36 24.95 0.20
C LYS A 27 -17.10 23.90 1.04
N ASP A 28 -16.99 24.05 2.35
CA ASP A 28 -17.66 23.29 3.39
C ASP A 28 -19.19 23.40 3.24
N GLU A 29 -19.77 22.57 2.38
CA GLU A 29 -21.21 22.35 2.33
C GLU A 29 -21.50 21.18 3.27
N THR A 30 -21.81 21.53 4.52
CA THR A 30 -22.28 20.61 5.55
C THR A 30 -23.38 19.70 5.00
N PRO A 31 -23.25 18.35 5.00
CA PRO A 31 -24.38 17.51 4.68
C PRO A 31 -25.42 17.64 5.79
N SER A 32 -26.52 18.32 5.47
CA SER A 32 -27.73 18.41 6.27
C SER A 32 -28.25 17.02 6.59
N SER A 33 -28.30 16.70 7.88
CA SER A 33 -28.82 15.45 8.43
C SER A 33 -30.32 15.32 8.15
N PRO A 34 -30.80 14.24 7.49
CA PRO A 34 -32.22 13.97 7.42
C PRO A 34 -32.70 13.43 8.76
N THR A 35 -33.53 14.22 9.44
CA THR A 35 -34.37 13.74 10.54
C THR A 35 -35.47 12.87 9.97
N GLU A 36 -35.38 11.56 10.16
CA GLU A 36 -36.48 10.63 9.92
C GLU A 36 -36.54 9.63 11.09
N LYS A 37 -37.74 9.49 11.66
CA LYS A 37 -38.05 9.02 13.01
C LYS A 37 -38.33 7.50 13.07
N ALA A 38 -37.76 6.85 14.10
CA ALA A 38 -38.30 5.73 14.89
C ALA A 38 -38.46 4.28 14.33
N LEU A 39 -38.37 3.36 15.31
CA LEU A 39 -38.64 1.89 15.34
C LEU A 39 -37.41 1.02 14.97
N VAL A 40 -36.89 0.07 15.78
CA VAL A 40 -37.51 -0.88 16.71
C VAL A 40 -36.46 -1.33 17.76
N THR A 41 -36.93 -1.65 18.98
CA THR A 41 -36.16 -2.19 20.12
C THR A 41 -35.74 -3.66 19.96
N ASN A 42 -34.49 -4.00 20.32
CA ASN A 42 -34.09 -5.30 20.89
C ASN A 42 -32.83 -5.12 21.77
N PRO A 43 -32.88 -5.37 23.09
CA PRO A 43 -31.72 -5.20 23.98
C PRO A 43 -30.98 -6.53 24.17
N ALA A 44 -30.03 -6.83 23.27
CA ALA A 44 -28.95 -7.79 23.52
C ALA A 44 -27.93 -7.77 22.37
N THR A 45 -27.26 -6.65 22.15
CA THR A 45 -26.01 -6.67 21.36
C THR A 45 -24.87 -6.68 22.36
N THR A 46 -24.41 -7.88 22.70
CA THR A 46 -23.11 -8.08 23.33
C THR A 46 -22.09 -7.27 22.53
N ALA A 47 -21.53 -6.25 23.15
CA ALA A 47 -20.46 -5.45 22.60
C ALA A 47 -19.26 -6.37 22.38
N ILE A 48 -19.16 -6.92 21.17
CA ILE A 48 -17.91 -7.46 20.67
C ILE A 48 -17.09 -6.21 20.37
N GLU A 49 -16.30 -5.76 21.35
CA GLU A 49 -15.25 -4.78 21.08
C GLU A 49 -14.41 -5.36 19.94
N PRO A 50 -14.27 -4.66 18.80
CA PRO A 50 -13.30 -5.06 17.81
C PRO A 50 -11.95 -4.91 18.49
N GLN A 51 -11.38 -6.03 18.93
CA GLN A 51 -10.00 -6.14 19.35
C GLN A 51 -9.16 -5.84 18.11
N HIS A 52 -8.95 -4.55 17.82
CA HIS A 52 -7.97 -4.08 16.87
C HIS A 52 -6.61 -4.43 17.46
N THR A 53 -6.20 -5.69 17.29
CA THR A 53 -4.79 -6.04 17.46
C THR A 53 -4.06 -5.22 16.41
N SER A 54 -3.31 -4.23 16.87
CA SER A 54 -2.48 -3.39 16.02
C SER A 54 -1.32 -4.23 15.51
N VAL A 55 -1.59 -5.09 14.53
CA VAL A 55 -0.56 -5.85 13.84
C VAL A 55 0.31 -4.85 13.11
N SER A 56 1.61 -4.92 13.33
CA SER A 56 2.54 -4.03 12.65
C SER A 56 2.53 -4.33 11.14
N LEU A 57 2.72 -3.31 10.31
CA LEU A 57 2.85 -3.52 8.85
C LEU A 57 3.96 -4.52 8.51
N ASN A 58 5.01 -4.57 9.33
CA ASN A 58 6.12 -5.48 9.15
C ASN A 58 5.71 -6.95 9.38
N GLU A 59 4.95 -7.23 10.43
CA GLU A 59 4.42 -8.58 10.68
C GLU A 59 3.47 -9.03 9.59
N LEU A 60 2.56 -8.14 9.15
CA LEU A 60 1.64 -8.46 8.07
C LEU A 60 2.39 -8.75 6.76
N GLU A 61 3.41 -7.94 6.44
CA GLU A 61 4.26 -8.17 5.27
C GLU A 61 4.98 -9.52 5.36
N ARG A 62 5.60 -9.81 6.50
CA ARG A 62 6.30 -11.08 6.75
C ARG A 62 5.37 -12.27 6.56
N ASP A 63 4.21 -12.25 7.21
CA ASP A 63 3.23 -13.33 7.16
C ASP A 63 2.66 -13.52 5.74
N THR A 64 2.44 -12.42 5.01
CA THR A 64 2.01 -12.47 3.61
C THR A 64 3.08 -13.14 2.72
N ILE A 65 4.36 -12.83 2.93
CA ILE A 65 5.47 -13.44 2.20
C ILE A 65 5.55 -14.95 2.50
N ILE A 66 5.44 -15.35 3.77
CA ILE A 66 5.46 -16.76 4.18
C ILE A 66 4.32 -17.53 3.51
N ARG A 67 3.08 -17.07 3.68
CA ARG A 67 1.89 -17.73 3.11
C ARG A 67 1.99 -17.88 1.59
N THR A 68 2.55 -16.88 0.91
CA THR A 68 2.69 -16.92 -0.55
C THR A 68 3.80 -17.86 -0.98
N LEU A 69 4.93 -17.90 -0.27
CA LEU A 69 6.00 -18.87 -0.51
C LEU A 69 5.51 -20.31 -0.36
N GLU A 70 4.75 -20.60 0.70
CA GLU A 70 4.15 -21.92 0.93
C GLU A 70 3.19 -22.30 -0.21
N ALA A 71 2.29 -21.39 -0.58
CA ALA A 71 1.34 -21.61 -1.68
C ALA A 71 2.04 -21.79 -3.05
N CYS A 72 3.24 -21.25 -3.21
CA CYS A 72 4.05 -21.39 -4.43
C CYS A 72 5.11 -22.49 -4.33
N ASN A 73 5.13 -23.30 -3.26
CA ASN A 73 6.14 -24.35 -2.99
C ASN A 73 7.59 -23.81 -2.99
N GLY A 74 7.80 -22.63 -2.41
CA GLY A 74 9.13 -21.98 -2.34
C GLY A 74 9.63 -21.40 -3.66
N ARG A 75 8.84 -21.44 -4.74
CA ARG A 75 9.22 -20.86 -6.04
C ARG A 75 9.24 -19.34 -5.95
N ARG A 76 10.44 -18.77 -5.82
CA ARG A 76 10.68 -17.33 -5.63
C ARG A 76 10.10 -16.48 -6.75
N LYS A 77 10.28 -16.86 -8.02
CA LYS A 77 9.72 -16.16 -9.18
C LYS A 77 8.18 -16.07 -9.13
N ALA A 78 7.51 -17.22 -8.96
CA ALA A 78 6.05 -17.26 -8.87
C ALA A 78 5.51 -16.50 -7.65
N THR A 79 6.23 -16.53 -6.54
CA THR A 79 5.89 -15.76 -5.33
C THR A 79 5.98 -14.26 -5.60
N ALA A 80 7.06 -13.80 -6.23
CA ALA A 80 7.28 -12.40 -6.56
C ALA A 80 6.20 -11.87 -7.53
N GLU A 81 5.87 -12.66 -8.57
CA GLU A 81 4.77 -12.36 -9.50
C GLU A 81 3.43 -12.25 -8.77
N ARG A 82 3.13 -13.18 -7.84
CA ARG A 82 1.88 -13.18 -7.09
C ARG A 82 1.76 -12.03 -6.10
N LEU A 83 2.86 -11.59 -5.52
CA LEU A 83 2.93 -10.42 -4.64
C LEU A 83 3.01 -9.09 -5.41
N GLY A 84 3.24 -9.12 -6.73
CA GLY A 84 3.41 -7.92 -7.54
C GLY A 84 4.71 -7.16 -7.26
N ILE A 85 5.76 -7.85 -6.80
CA ILE A 85 7.07 -7.25 -6.48
C ILE A 85 8.19 -7.88 -7.33
N SER A 86 9.32 -7.19 -7.45
CA SER A 86 10.50 -7.78 -8.09
C SER A 86 11.08 -8.94 -7.26
N GLU A 87 11.67 -9.94 -7.92
CA GLU A 87 12.42 -11.01 -7.23
C GLU A 87 13.52 -10.47 -6.31
N ARG A 88 14.14 -9.34 -6.68
CA ARG A 88 15.14 -8.65 -5.86
C ARG A 88 14.55 -8.14 -4.54
N THR A 89 13.34 -7.57 -4.59
CA THR A 89 12.63 -7.12 -3.39
C THR A 89 12.26 -8.32 -2.52
N LEU A 90 11.73 -9.38 -3.11
CA LEU A 90 11.39 -10.60 -2.39
C LEU A 90 12.61 -11.20 -1.69
N TYR A 91 13.73 -11.37 -2.40
CA TYR A 91 14.97 -11.90 -1.84
C TYR A 91 15.46 -11.09 -0.63
N ARG A 92 15.45 -9.76 -0.75
CA ARG A 92 15.84 -8.87 0.36
C ARG A 92 14.93 -9.08 1.58
N LYS A 93 13.62 -9.17 1.37
CA LYS A 93 12.65 -9.40 2.46
C LYS A 93 12.82 -10.77 3.11
N ILE A 94 13.02 -11.82 2.31
CA ILE A 94 13.32 -13.17 2.83
C ILE A 94 14.55 -13.12 3.74
N LYS A 95 15.62 -12.43 3.32
CA LYS A 95 16.84 -12.28 4.12
C LYS A 95 16.62 -11.43 5.38
N GLU A 96 15.92 -10.30 5.27
CA GLU A 96 15.59 -9.42 6.41
C GLU A 96 14.76 -10.16 7.48
N TYR A 97 13.88 -11.07 7.07
CA TYR A 97 13.02 -11.85 7.96
C TYR A 97 13.58 -13.22 8.36
N GLY A 98 14.75 -13.61 7.85
CA GLY A 98 15.35 -14.92 8.12
C GLY A 98 14.53 -16.10 7.61
N LEU A 99 13.93 -15.97 6.42
CA LEU A 99 13.06 -16.98 5.79
C LEU A 99 13.80 -17.82 4.72
N GLU A 100 15.15 -17.85 4.75
CA GLU A 100 15.99 -18.55 3.77
C GLU A 100 16.02 -20.07 3.95
#